data_AF-G3PTT4-F1
#
_entry.id   AF-G3PTT4-F1
#
_cell.length_a   1.000
_cell.length_b   1.000
_cell.length_c   1.000
_cell.angle_alpha   90.00
_cell.angle_beta   90.00
_cell.angle_gamma   90.00
#
_symmetry.space_group_name_H-M   'P 1'
#
loop_
_entity.id
_entity.type
_entity.pdbx_description
1 polymer ?
#
loop_
_entity_poly.entity_id
_entity_poly.type
_entity_poly.pdbx_seq_one_letter_code
_entity_poly.pdbx_strand_id
1 'polypeptide(L)'
;MASFGWKRKVGEKVSKSAVQQFEAEAAKTEKTDDAGPRAAEEVDWLHAIKRRREVLMEDCAAKSGRLKEEGAALAEHGRHWEAIKKLDEAIQLTPDNPLLYEMKSQVLTILQEVFPAVKAAEMAVKFRPLWWEGWQTLGRAQLNLGEVDLVSRAADALRRKKTKRSQVAERPLQQMRALVCSGGGRRGGVAPPCRHNPLASFGSLTFIPRGPRFIR
;
A
#
# COMPACT_ATOMS: atom_id res chain seq x y z
N MET A 1 -17.90 -6.85 -31.28
CA MET A 1 -16.58 -7.09 -30.64
C MET A 1 -15.63 -7.58 -31.72
N ALA A 2 -14.40 -7.05 -31.81
CA ALA A 2 -13.43 -7.46 -32.83
C ALA A 2 -12.41 -8.44 -32.23
N SER A 3 -12.45 -9.70 -32.65
CA SER A 3 -11.49 -10.73 -32.23
C SER A 3 -10.19 -10.62 -33.03
N PHE A 4 -9.08 -10.26 -32.37
CA PHE A 4 -7.75 -10.24 -32.99
C PHE A 4 -7.22 -11.66 -33.22
N GLY A 5 -7.58 -12.25 -34.37
CA GLY A 5 -6.99 -13.52 -34.81
C GLY A 5 -5.56 -13.33 -35.32
N TRP A 6 -4.58 -13.94 -34.64
CA TRP A 6 -3.20 -14.01 -35.11
C TRP A 6 -3.08 -14.87 -36.39
N LYS A 7 -3.33 -14.27 -37.56
CA LYS A 7 -2.91 -14.83 -38.85
C LYS A 7 -1.38 -14.87 -38.91
N ARG A 8 -0.80 -16.01 -38.52
CA ARG A 8 0.60 -16.34 -38.82
C ARG A 8 0.77 -16.40 -40.34
N LYS A 9 1.33 -15.34 -40.94
CA LYS A 9 1.95 -15.45 -42.27
C LYS A 9 3.17 -16.35 -42.10
N VAL A 10 3.00 -17.65 -42.38
CA VAL A 10 4.12 -18.59 -42.46
C VAL A 10 4.92 -18.22 -43.71
N GLY A 11 5.96 -17.42 -43.51
CA GLY A 11 6.93 -17.14 -44.57
C GLY A 11 7.74 -18.39 -44.86
N GLU A 12 7.55 -18.94 -46.06
CA GLU A 12 8.64 -19.59 -46.79
C GLU A 12 9.91 -18.70 -46.69
N LYS A 13 11.08 -19.17 -46.28
CA LYS A 13 11.53 -20.54 -45.99
C LYS A 13 12.35 -20.57 -44.69
N VAL A 14 11.93 -21.35 -43.69
CA VAL A 14 12.90 -22.00 -42.80
C VAL A 14 13.44 -23.19 -43.58
N SER A 15 14.75 -23.23 -43.82
CA SER A 15 15.34 -24.35 -44.56
C SER A 15 15.24 -25.64 -43.74
N LYS A 16 14.91 -26.75 -44.40
CA LYS A 16 14.91 -28.07 -43.73
C LYS A 16 16.27 -28.38 -43.11
N SER A 17 17.36 -27.92 -43.72
CA SER A 17 18.71 -28.02 -43.16
C SER A 17 18.88 -27.30 -41.82
N ALA A 18 18.28 -26.13 -41.61
CA ALA A 18 18.39 -25.42 -40.33
C ALA A 18 17.60 -26.12 -39.22
N VAL A 19 16.44 -26.72 -39.54
CA VAL A 19 15.67 -27.54 -38.60
C VAL A 19 16.46 -28.81 -38.26
N GLN A 20 16.97 -29.51 -39.28
CA GLN A 20 17.77 -30.72 -39.11
C GLN A 20 19.10 -30.45 -38.39
N GLN A 21 19.68 -29.25 -38.49
CA GLN A 21 20.84 -28.83 -37.70
C GLN A 21 20.48 -28.70 -36.22
N PHE A 22 19.38 -28.02 -35.88
CA PHE A 22 18.88 -27.96 -34.50
C PHE A 22 18.54 -29.34 -33.92
N GLU A 23 17.86 -30.19 -34.70
CA GLU A 23 17.54 -31.58 -34.32
C GLU A 23 18.82 -32.41 -34.12
N ALA A 24 19.82 -32.26 -35.00
CA ALA A 24 21.09 -32.96 -34.90
C ALA A 24 22.04 -32.41 -33.82
N GLU A 25 21.85 -31.18 -33.34
CA GLU A 25 22.58 -30.64 -32.20
C GLU A 25 21.93 -31.07 -30.88
N ALA A 26 20.60 -31.04 -30.77
CA ALA A 26 19.88 -31.63 -29.65
C ALA A 26 20.17 -33.13 -29.50
N ALA A 27 20.18 -33.89 -30.60
CA ALA A 27 20.52 -35.31 -30.61
C ALA A 27 22.01 -35.62 -30.37
N LYS A 28 22.90 -34.61 -30.33
CA LYS A 28 24.29 -34.75 -29.86
C LYS A 28 24.40 -34.54 -28.36
N THR A 29 23.65 -33.60 -27.79
CA THR A 29 23.64 -33.36 -26.33
C THR A 29 23.11 -34.55 -25.52
N GLU A 30 22.41 -35.50 -26.15
CA GLU A 30 22.01 -36.78 -25.53
C GLU A 30 23.04 -37.92 -25.70
N LYS A 31 24.18 -37.69 -26.38
CA LYS A 31 25.09 -38.78 -26.84
C LYS A 31 26.56 -38.64 -26.44
N THR A 32 26.90 -37.71 -25.55
CA THR A 32 28.23 -37.62 -24.93
C THR A 32 28.11 -37.39 -23.43
N ASP A 33 27.95 -38.48 -22.67
CA ASP A 33 28.30 -38.58 -21.23
C ASP A 33 28.21 -40.05 -20.75
N ASP A 34 29.07 -40.92 -21.31
CA ASP A 34 29.23 -42.31 -20.83
C ASP A 34 30.14 -42.36 -19.58
N ALA A 35 29.65 -41.82 -18.46
CA ALA A 35 30.38 -41.72 -17.20
C ALA A 35 29.50 -41.59 -15.93
N GLY A 36 28.57 -42.52 -15.74
CA GLY A 36 27.97 -42.82 -14.43
C GLY A 36 26.71 -42.02 -14.01
N PRO A 37 25.95 -42.52 -13.01
CA PRO A 37 24.64 -41.99 -12.66
C PRO A 37 24.74 -40.75 -11.76
N ARG A 38 25.12 -39.61 -12.35
CA ARG A 38 24.69 -38.33 -11.77
C ARG A 38 23.17 -38.31 -11.81
N ALA A 39 22.55 -38.08 -10.66
CA ALA A 39 21.13 -37.78 -10.61
C ALA A 39 20.86 -36.63 -11.58
N ALA A 40 19.91 -36.82 -12.50
CA ALA A 40 19.45 -35.73 -13.33
C ALA A 40 18.88 -34.67 -12.39
N GLU A 41 19.62 -33.58 -12.18
CA GLU A 41 19.08 -32.40 -11.53
C GLU A 41 17.91 -31.97 -12.42
N GLU A 42 16.69 -32.25 -11.98
CA GLU A 42 15.48 -31.75 -12.60
C GLU A 42 15.52 -30.24 -12.38
N VAL A 43 16.20 -29.54 -13.30
CA VAL A 43 16.35 -28.09 -13.32
C VAL A 43 14.95 -27.56 -13.50
N ASP A 44 14.27 -27.33 -12.38
CA ASP A 44 12.87 -26.94 -12.36
C ASP A 44 12.77 -25.59 -13.05
N TRP A 45 12.39 -25.63 -14.33
CA TRP A 45 12.33 -24.47 -15.19
C TRP A 45 11.27 -23.48 -14.69
N LEU A 46 10.27 -23.92 -13.93
CA LEU A 46 9.32 -23.04 -13.26
C LEU A 46 10.00 -22.29 -12.11
N HIS A 47 10.79 -22.97 -11.26
CA HIS A 47 11.60 -22.32 -10.23
C HIS A 47 12.74 -21.46 -10.81
N ALA A 48 13.36 -21.84 -11.93
CA ALA A 48 14.40 -21.07 -12.59
C ALA A 48 13.82 -19.81 -13.28
N ILE A 49 12.69 -19.92 -13.99
CA ILE A 49 11.97 -18.77 -14.56
C ILE A 49 11.38 -17.90 -13.45
N LYS A 50 10.84 -18.50 -12.38
CA LYS A 50 10.32 -17.78 -11.21
C LYS A 50 11.45 -17.01 -10.51
N ARG A 51 12.58 -17.64 -10.17
CA ARG A 51 13.77 -16.95 -9.63
C ARG A 51 14.26 -15.87 -10.59
N ARG A 52 14.36 -16.12 -11.89
CA ARG A 52 14.81 -15.11 -12.86
C ARG A 52 13.84 -13.92 -12.93
N ARG A 53 12.53 -14.16 -12.76
CA ARG A 53 11.50 -13.13 -12.68
C ARG A 53 11.50 -12.41 -11.32
N GLU A 54 11.75 -13.09 -10.22
CA GLU A 54 11.88 -12.52 -8.88
C GLU A 54 13.13 -11.66 -8.79
N VAL A 55 14.30 -12.14 -9.25
CA VAL A 55 15.53 -11.35 -9.42
C VAL A 55 15.31 -10.13 -10.31
N LEU A 56 14.62 -10.26 -11.45
CA LEU A 56 14.27 -9.10 -12.28
C LEU A 56 13.34 -8.09 -11.57
N MET A 57 12.49 -8.53 -10.66
CA MET A 57 11.64 -7.65 -9.84
C MET A 57 12.42 -7.04 -8.66
N GLU A 58 13.38 -7.77 -8.08
CA GLU A 58 14.33 -7.29 -7.07
C GLU A 58 15.28 -6.24 -7.68
N ASP A 59 15.75 -6.45 -8.92
CA ASP A 59 16.46 -5.47 -9.74
C ASP A 59 15.59 -4.22 -9.97
N CYS A 60 14.31 -4.38 -10.30
CA CYS A 60 13.38 -3.25 -10.44
C CYS A 60 13.20 -2.48 -9.11
N ALA A 61 13.09 -3.18 -7.98
CA ALA A 61 12.98 -2.56 -6.66
C ALA A 61 14.27 -1.84 -6.24
N ALA A 62 15.43 -2.46 -6.45
CA ALA A 62 16.74 -1.88 -6.17
C ALA A 62 17.03 -0.66 -7.07
N LYS A 63 16.72 -0.76 -8.37
CA LYS A 63 16.82 0.36 -9.32
C LYS A 63 15.86 1.50 -8.94
N SER A 64 14.63 1.18 -8.54
CA SER A 64 13.68 2.17 -8.04
C SER A 64 14.15 2.84 -6.73
N GLY A 65 14.88 2.12 -5.87
CA GLY A 65 15.53 2.67 -4.68
C GLY A 65 16.60 3.72 -5.04
N ARG A 66 17.50 3.38 -5.97
CA ARG A 66 18.53 4.29 -6.50
C ARG A 66 17.92 5.54 -7.15
N LEU A 67 16.92 5.37 -8.03
CA LEU A 67 16.24 6.50 -8.68
C LEU A 67 15.51 7.43 -7.69
N LYS A 68 14.99 6.88 -6.58
CA LYS A 68 14.44 7.65 -5.46
C LYS A 68 15.52 8.45 -4.71
N GLU A 69 16.71 7.87 -4.48
CA GLU A 69 17.86 8.57 -3.91
C GLU A 69 18.44 9.65 -4.83
N GLU A 70 18.57 9.37 -6.13
CA GLU A 70 18.92 10.37 -7.16
C GLU A 70 17.89 11.52 -7.18
N GLY A 71 16.60 11.20 -7.09
CA GLY A 71 15.51 12.18 -7.02
C GLY A 71 15.57 13.05 -5.76
N ALA A 72 15.95 12.49 -4.61
CA ALA A 72 16.16 13.25 -3.37
C ALA A 72 17.32 14.25 -3.53
N ALA A 73 18.50 13.78 -3.94
CA ALA A 73 19.67 14.64 -4.13
C ALA A 73 19.43 15.74 -5.17
N LEU A 74 18.73 15.45 -6.27
CA LEU A 74 18.33 16.47 -7.26
C LEU A 74 17.37 17.50 -6.67
N ALA A 75 16.47 17.12 -5.75
CA ALA A 75 15.58 18.06 -5.07
C ALA A 75 16.33 18.95 -4.07
N GLU A 76 17.30 18.39 -3.33
CA GLU A 76 18.19 19.14 -2.44
C GLU A 76 19.08 20.13 -3.20
N HIS A 77 19.54 19.75 -4.40
CA HIS A 77 20.25 20.63 -5.33
C HIS A 77 19.35 21.59 -6.13
N GLY A 78 18.06 21.73 -5.78
CA GLY A 78 17.12 22.65 -6.44
C GLY A 78 16.66 22.26 -7.85
N ARG A 79 17.11 21.13 -8.39
CA ARG A 79 16.77 20.62 -9.74
C ARG A 79 15.44 19.86 -9.74
N HIS A 80 14.41 20.51 -9.20
CA HIS A 80 13.09 19.91 -8.91
C HIS A 80 12.42 19.24 -10.10
N TRP A 81 12.52 19.81 -11.31
CA TRP A 81 11.97 19.20 -12.54
C TRP A 81 12.65 17.89 -12.94
N GLU A 82 13.93 17.71 -12.59
CA GLU A 82 14.67 16.47 -12.87
C GLU A 82 14.45 15.44 -11.77
N ALA A 83 14.33 15.89 -10.51
CA ALA A 83 13.88 15.06 -9.40
C ALA A 83 12.52 14.41 -9.70
N ILE A 84 11.56 15.16 -10.27
CA ILE A 84 10.25 14.62 -10.67
C ILE A 84 10.40 13.55 -11.76
N LYS A 85 11.24 13.77 -12.79
CA LYS A 85 11.49 12.75 -13.84
C LYS A 85 12.05 11.46 -13.24
N LYS A 86 13.02 11.56 -12.34
CA LYS A 86 13.62 10.39 -11.64
C LYS A 86 12.61 9.68 -10.73
N LEU A 87 11.74 10.42 -10.05
CA LEU A 87 10.66 9.85 -9.27
C LEU A 87 9.57 9.19 -10.15
N ASP A 88 9.30 9.71 -11.35
CA ASP A 88 8.38 9.07 -12.31
C ASP A 88 8.99 7.81 -12.94
N GLU A 89 10.28 7.78 -13.24
CA GLU A 89 11.01 6.56 -13.61
C GLU A 89 10.94 5.51 -12.48
N ALA A 90 11.08 5.93 -11.22
CA ALA A 90 10.92 5.05 -10.06
C ALA A 90 9.47 4.52 -9.92
N ILE A 91 8.46 5.37 -10.11
CA ILE A 91 7.03 4.99 -10.05
C ILE A 91 6.67 3.98 -11.16
N GLN A 92 7.27 4.08 -12.34
CA GLN A 92 7.10 3.09 -13.41
C GLN A 92 7.68 1.71 -13.05
N LEU A 93 8.70 1.65 -12.18
CA LEU A 93 9.30 0.40 -11.70
C LEU A 93 8.58 -0.18 -10.47
N THR A 94 8.16 0.67 -9.52
CA THR A 94 7.44 0.24 -8.31
C THR A 94 6.17 1.07 -8.05
N PRO A 95 5.08 0.85 -8.81
CA PRO A 95 3.85 1.63 -8.68
C PRO A 95 3.14 1.44 -7.34
N ASP A 96 3.45 0.38 -6.58
CA ASP A 96 2.87 0.13 -5.25
C ASP A 96 3.56 0.91 -4.11
N ASN A 97 4.64 1.63 -4.40
CA ASN A 97 5.48 2.26 -3.37
C ASN A 97 5.00 3.69 -3.01
N PRO A 98 4.36 3.90 -1.85
CA PRO A 98 3.75 5.18 -1.51
C PRO A 98 4.78 6.30 -1.25
N LEU A 99 6.03 5.95 -0.91
CA LEU A 99 7.11 6.90 -0.66
C LEU A 99 7.43 7.74 -1.90
N LEU A 100 7.35 7.13 -3.09
CA LEU A 100 7.64 7.83 -4.35
C LEU A 100 6.60 8.91 -4.65
N TYR A 101 5.32 8.58 -4.42
CA TYR A 101 4.21 9.53 -4.55
C TYR A 101 4.27 10.65 -3.51
N GLU A 102 4.70 10.35 -2.28
CA GLU A 102 4.92 11.39 -1.28
C GLU A 102 6.06 12.33 -1.71
N MET A 103 7.25 11.79 -2.00
CA MET A 103 8.40 12.60 -2.43
C MET A 103 8.07 13.44 -3.67
N LYS A 104 7.38 12.87 -4.66
CA LYS A 104 6.91 13.61 -5.84
C LYS A 104 5.95 14.74 -5.44
N SER A 105 5.00 14.49 -4.53
CA SER A 105 4.15 15.56 -3.99
C SER A 105 4.94 16.64 -3.28
N GLN A 106 5.96 16.28 -2.49
CA GLN A 106 6.78 17.25 -1.77
C GLN A 106 7.53 18.17 -2.75
N VAL A 107 8.15 17.61 -3.80
CA VAL A 107 8.85 18.39 -4.84
C VAL A 107 7.89 19.27 -5.66
N LEU A 108 6.70 18.75 -6.02
CA LEU A 108 5.66 19.54 -6.69
C LEU A 108 5.13 20.68 -5.80
N THR A 109 5.08 20.48 -4.48
CA THR A 109 4.70 21.54 -3.52
C THR A 109 5.71 22.70 -3.55
N ILE A 110 7.01 22.41 -3.69
CA ILE A 110 8.08 23.42 -3.77
C ILE A 110 7.98 24.19 -5.09
N LEU A 111 7.68 23.51 -6.20
CA LEU A 111 7.41 24.14 -7.51
C LEU A 111 6.09 24.91 -7.59
N GLN A 112 5.29 24.97 -6.52
CA GLN A 112 3.94 25.54 -6.49
C GLN A 112 2.94 24.86 -7.46
N GLU A 113 3.24 23.65 -7.92
CA GLU A 113 2.37 22.81 -8.76
C GLU A 113 1.30 22.12 -7.91
N VAL A 114 0.33 22.91 -7.42
CA VAL A 114 -0.63 22.49 -6.39
C VAL A 114 -1.52 21.33 -6.83
N PHE A 115 -2.15 21.40 -8.02
CA PHE A 115 -3.05 20.33 -8.48
C PHE A 115 -2.31 19.00 -8.73
N PRO A 116 -1.11 18.97 -9.35
CA PRO A 116 -0.27 17.78 -9.37
C PRO A 116 0.14 17.27 -7.98
N ALA A 117 0.51 18.16 -7.06
CA ALA A 117 0.91 17.79 -5.70
C ALA A 117 -0.22 17.07 -4.93
N VAL A 118 -1.42 17.66 -4.89
CA VAL A 118 -2.58 17.05 -4.23
C VAL A 118 -2.89 15.66 -4.80
N LYS A 119 -2.85 15.50 -6.13
CA LYS A 119 -3.05 14.20 -6.80
C LYS A 119 -1.99 13.17 -6.40
N ALA A 120 -0.72 13.56 -6.29
CA ALA A 120 0.36 12.68 -5.85
C ALA A 120 0.20 12.27 -4.37
N ALA A 121 -0.08 13.21 -3.47
CA ALA A 121 -0.31 12.91 -2.05
C ALA A 121 -1.55 12.03 -1.83
N GLU A 122 -2.62 12.26 -2.59
CA GLU A 122 -3.78 11.37 -2.60
C GLU A 122 -3.41 9.92 -2.95
N MET A 123 -2.51 9.70 -3.91
CA MET A 123 -2.07 8.34 -4.27
C MET A 123 -1.28 7.69 -3.12
N ALA A 124 -0.34 8.41 -2.49
CA ALA A 124 0.37 7.93 -1.30
C ALA A 124 -0.60 7.49 -0.19
N VAL A 125 -1.64 8.28 0.07
CA VAL A 125 -2.70 8.00 1.05
C VAL A 125 -3.64 6.86 0.62
N LYS A 126 -3.88 6.66 -0.69
CA LYS A 126 -4.64 5.52 -1.21
C LYS A 126 -3.89 4.20 -1.01
N PHE A 127 -2.58 4.17 -1.27
CA PHE A 127 -1.72 2.99 -1.07
C PHE A 127 -1.49 2.66 0.42
N ARG A 128 -1.21 3.64 1.28
CA ARG A 128 -1.08 3.43 2.75
C ARG A 128 -1.97 4.37 3.56
N PRO A 129 -3.27 4.07 3.73
CA PRO A 129 -4.24 4.97 4.37
C PRO A 129 -4.07 5.17 5.90
N LEU A 130 -3.04 4.58 6.52
CA LEU A 130 -2.69 4.72 7.94
C LEU A 130 -1.30 5.36 8.16
N TRP A 131 -0.54 5.59 7.09
CA TRP A 131 0.80 6.17 7.13
C TRP A 131 0.71 7.70 7.29
N TRP A 132 1.37 8.29 8.28
CA TRP A 132 1.00 9.61 8.79
C TRP A 132 1.66 10.76 8.01
N GLU A 133 2.88 10.55 7.52
CA GLU A 133 3.67 11.41 6.64
C GLU A 133 2.89 11.71 5.34
N GLY A 134 2.33 10.67 4.71
CA GLY A 134 1.48 10.81 3.53
C GLY A 134 0.24 11.69 3.75
N TRP A 135 -0.41 11.62 4.93
CA TRP A 135 -1.52 12.53 5.27
C TRP A 135 -1.03 13.95 5.62
N GLN A 136 0.16 14.11 6.20
CA GLN A 136 0.77 15.42 6.45
C GLN A 136 1.10 16.12 5.13
N THR A 137 1.71 15.40 4.17
CA THR A 137 2.01 15.91 2.84
C THR A 137 0.74 16.22 2.05
N LEU A 138 -0.32 15.40 2.15
CA LEU A 138 -1.63 15.72 1.57
C LEU A 138 -2.24 16.99 2.19
N GLY A 139 -2.20 17.13 3.52
CA GLY A 139 -2.67 18.32 4.22
C GLY A 139 -1.93 19.58 3.76
N ARG A 140 -0.60 19.52 3.62
CA ARG A 140 0.21 20.64 3.11
C ARG A 140 -0.15 21.00 1.66
N ALA A 141 -0.32 20.01 0.79
CA ALA A 141 -0.73 20.25 -0.60
C ALA A 141 -2.15 20.86 -0.70
N GLN A 142 -3.08 20.44 0.16
CA GLN A 142 -4.44 21.00 0.22
C GLN A 142 -4.50 22.40 0.85
N LEU A 143 -3.65 22.72 1.83
CA LEU A 143 -3.50 24.09 2.35
C LEU A 143 -2.99 25.04 1.27
N ASN A 144 -2.04 24.60 0.43
CA ASN A 144 -1.58 25.37 -0.74
C ASN A 144 -2.67 25.55 -1.82
N LEU A 145 -3.77 24.79 -1.78
CA LEU A 145 -4.94 24.97 -2.64
C LEU A 145 -5.98 25.94 -2.05
N GLY A 146 -5.84 26.33 -0.78
CA GLY A 146 -6.83 27.12 -0.02
C GLY A 146 -7.99 26.29 0.56
N GLU A 147 -8.08 25.00 0.23
CA GLU A 147 -9.20 24.11 0.56
C GLU A 147 -9.08 23.48 1.96
N VAL A 148 -9.12 24.32 3.00
CA VAL A 148 -8.99 23.92 4.42
C VAL A 148 -10.06 22.89 4.84
N ASP A 149 -11.23 22.96 4.23
CA ASP A 149 -12.35 22.04 4.45
C ASP A 149 -12.01 20.59 4.07
N LEU A 150 -11.20 20.40 3.02
CA LEU A 150 -10.74 19.07 2.60
C LEU A 150 -9.75 18.48 3.62
N VAL A 151 -8.87 19.31 4.18
CA VAL A 151 -7.90 18.90 5.23
C VAL A 151 -8.63 18.40 6.48
N SER A 152 -9.68 19.12 6.89
CA SER A 152 -10.50 18.75 8.04
C SER A 152 -11.20 17.40 7.82
N ARG A 153 -11.82 17.21 6.65
CA ARG A 153 -12.48 15.93 6.27
C ARG A 153 -11.46 14.78 6.15
N ALA A 154 -10.26 15.06 5.66
CA ALA A 154 -9.15 14.11 5.56
C ALA A 154 -8.67 13.63 6.95
N ALA A 155 -8.43 14.56 7.88
CA ALA A 155 -8.03 14.25 9.26
C ALA A 155 -9.10 13.42 9.98
N ASP A 156 -10.37 13.76 9.80
CA ASP A 156 -11.50 13.05 10.39
C ASP A 156 -11.65 11.62 9.80
N ALA A 157 -11.40 11.45 8.50
CA ALA A 157 -11.34 10.14 7.86
C ALA A 157 -10.18 9.27 8.38
N LEU A 158 -8.99 9.85 8.59
CA LEU A 158 -7.86 9.14 9.23
C LEU A 158 -8.19 8.74 10.67
N ARG A 159 -8.77 9.64 11.46
CA ARG A 159 -9.20 9.37 12.84
C ARG A 159 -10.19 8.20 12.88
N ARG A 160 -11.23 8.22 12.05
CA ARG A 160 -12.21 7.12 11.90
C ARG A 160 -11.54 5.81 11.47
N LYS A 161 -10.55 5.83 10.56
CA LYS A 161 -9.78 4.64 10.17
C LYS A 161 -8.95 4.07 11.33
N LYS A 162 -8.26 4.91 12.11
CA LYS A 162 -7.50 4.50 13.31
C LYS A 162 -8.42 3.89 14.36
N THR A 163 -9.53 4.54 14.71
CA THR A 163 -10.51 4.02 15.69
C THR A 163 -11.18 2.72 15.25
N LYS A 164 -11.51 2.56 13.96
CA LYS A 164 -12.01 1.27 13.45
C LYS A 164 -10.98 0.15 13.62
N ARG A 165 -9.69 0.42 13.38
CA ARG A 165 -8.63 -0.59 13.56
C ARG A 165 -8.38 -0.94 15.02
N SER A 166 -8.43 0.02 15.96
CA SER A 166 -8.32 -0.29 17.40
C SER A 166 -9.51 -1.12 17.88
N GLN A 167 -10.75 -0.73 17.54
CA GLN A 167 -11.95 -1.50 17.89
C GLN A 167 -11.94 -2.92 17.30
N VAL A 168 -11.42 -3.11 16.09
CA VAL A 168 -11.27 -4.46 15.49
C VAL A 168 -10.21 -5.29 16.22
N ALA A 169 -9.13 -4.69 16.72
CA ALA A 169 -8.12 -5.38 17.53
C ALA A 169 -8.62 -5.67 18.97
N GLU A 170 -9.43 -4.78 19.53
CA GLU A 170 -10.03 -4.95 20.87
C GLU A 170 -11.14 -6.01 20.88
N ARG A 171 -11.96 -6.14 19.83
CA ARG A 171 -13.06 -7.12 19.75
C ARG A 171 -12.68 -8.56 20.14
N PRO A 172 -11.64 -9.21 19.59
CA PRO A 172 -11.26 -10.56 20.01
C PRO A 172 -10.75 -10.62 21.46
N LEU A 173 -10.11 -9.55 21.96
CA LEU A 173 -9.70 -9.46 23.37
C LEU A 173 -10.91 -9.29 24.30
N GLN A 174 -11.93 -8.53 23.89
CA GLN A 174 -13.20 -8.38 24.59
C GLN A 174 -14.00 -9.69 24.59
N GLN A 175 -14.03 -10.42 23.47
CA GLN A 175 -14.65 -11.75 23.38
C GLN A 175 -13.92 -12.78 24.24
N MET A 176 -12.57 -12.81 24.24
CA MET A 176 -11.82 -13.69 25.14
C MET A 176 -12.03 -13.32 26.62
N ARG A 177 -12.05 -12.03 26.97
CA ARG A 177 -12.41 -11.59 28.33
C ARG A 177 -13.82 -12.04 28.73
N ALA A 178 -14.81 -11.90 27.84
CA ALA A 178 -16.17 -12.36 28.08
C ALA A 178 -16.24 -13.88 28.28
N LEU A 179 -15.53 -14.67 27.48
CA LEU A 179 -15.43 -16.13 27.63
C LEU A 179 -14.75 -16.53 28.94
N VAL A 180 -13.69 -15.83 29.37
CA VAL A 180 -13.04 -16.07 30.68
C VAL A 180 -14.00 -15.75 31.82
N CYS A 181 -14.76 -14.65 31.75
CA CYS A 181 -15.81 -14.35 32.73
C CYS A 181 -16.95 -15.39 32.73
N SER A 182 -17.32 -15.93 31.57
CA SER A 182 -18.33 -17.01 31.46
C SER A 182 -17.80 -18.37 31.94
N GLY A 183 -16.49 -18.61 31.90
CA GLY A 183 -15.85 -19.87 32.30
C GLY A 183 -15.74 -20.08 33.81
N GLY A 184 -15.78 -19.01 34.62
CA GLY A 184 -15.66 -19.07 36.09
C GLY A 184 -16.85 -19.68 36.84
N GLY A 185 -17.72 -20.43 36.17
CA GLY A 185 -19.12 -20.68 36.56
C GLY A 185 -19.43 -21.93 37.38
N ARG A 186 -18.50 -22.53 38.15
CA ARG A 186 -18.89 -23.63 39.08
C ARG A 186 -17.95 -23.94 40.26
N ARG A 187 -18.10 -23.19 41.38
CA ARG A 187 -18.23 -23.72 42.77
C ARG A 187 -18.41 -22.57 43.80
N GLY A 188 -19.62 -22.47 44.36
CA GLY A 188 -19.97 -21.89 45.67
C GLY A 188 -19.40 -20.54 46.14
N GLY A 189 -20.25 -19.52 46.28
CA GLY A 189 -19.91 -18.31 47.05
C GLY A 189 -20.77 -17.08 46.73
N VAL A 190 -21.85 -16.88 47.50
CA VAL A 190 -22.65 -15.65 47.70
C VAL A 190 -22.56 -14.54 46.63
N ALA A 191 -23.62 -14.37 45.84
CA ALA A 191 -23.76 -13.22 44.94
C ALA A 191 -24.31 -11.96 45.67
N PRO A 192 -23.75 -10.76 45.45
CA PRO A 192 -24.43 -9.50 45.76
C PRO A 192 -25.49 -9.18 44.68
N PRO A 193 -26.62 -8.53 45.02
CA PRO A 193 -27.74 -8.35 44.10
C PRO A 193 -27.53 -7.17 43.13
N CYS A 194 -27.18 -7.47 41.88
CA CYS A 194 -27.26 -6.50 40.77
C CYS A 194 -28.73 -6.19 40.41
N ARG A 195 -29.33 -5.19 41.05
CA ARG A 195 -30.65 -4.66 40.63
C ARG A 195 -30.55 -3.97 39.26
N HIS A 196 -31.49 -4.28 38.37
CA HIS A 196 -31.89 -3.40 37.26
C HIS A 196 -32.50 -2.10 37.86
N ASN A 197 -32.28 -0.89 37.33
CA ASN A 197 -32.57 -0.34 35.99
C ASN A 197 -34.11 -0.32 35.70
N PRO A 198 -34.73 0.74 35.13
CA PRO A 198 -34.21 1.99 34.56
C PRO A 198 -34.91 3.30 35.03
N LEU A 199 -34.56 4.44 34.39
CA LEU A 199 -35.32 5.68 34.10
C LEU A 199 -36.52 6.18 34.97
N ALA A 200 -36.46 7.49 35.26
CA ALA A 200 -37.55 8.51 35.25
C ALA A 200 -38.16 9.05 36.58
N SER A 201 -38.52 10.35 36.49
CA SER A 201 -39.59 11.09 37.19
C SER A 201 -39.40 11.81 38.55
N PHE A 202 -39.31 13.16 38.43
CA PHE A 202 -40.03 14.21 39.17
C PHE A 202 -39.69 14.61 40.64
N GLY A 203 -39.83 15.94 40.87
CA GLY A 203 -39.86 16.62 42.17
C GLY A 203 -38.54 17.26 42.62
N SER A 204 -38.36 18.56 42.90
CA SER A 204 -39.06 19.87 42.77
C SER A 204 -38.53 20.77 43.92
N LEU A 205 -38.51 22.11 43.78
CA LEU A 205 -37.75 23.11 44.59
C LEU A 205 -36.26 23.16 44.17
N THR A 206 -35.54 24.28 43.97
CA THR A 206 -35.77 25.78 43.95
C THR A 206 -34.52 26.43 43.29
N PHE A 207 -34.38 27.68 42.82
CA PHE A 207 -35.21 28.91 42.64
C PHE A 207 -34.58 29.78 41.49
N ILE A 208 -35.05 31.01 41.20
CA ILE A 208 -34.62 31.88 40.06
C ILE A 208 -34.53 33.36 40.52
N PRO A 209 -33.37 34.05 40.44
CA PRO A 209 -32.85 34.77 39.22
C PRO A 209 -31.47 34.24 38.76
N ARG A 210 -30.81 34.59 37.64
CA ARG A 210 -30.79 35.67 36.60
C ARG A 210 -29.84 36.88 36.80
N GLY A 211 -28.79 36.92 35.95
CA GLY A 211 -28.35 38.12 35.21
C GLY A 211 -26.97 38.72 35.55
N PRO A 212 -26.37 39.56 34.67
CA PRO A 212 -26.62 39.75 33.23
C PRO A 212 -25.39 39.47 32.35
N ARG A 213 -25.55 39.59 31.03
CA ARG A 213 -24.44 39.63 30.05
C ARG A 213 -23.63 40.92 30.21
N PHE A 214 -22.36 40.89 29.83
CA PHE A 214 -21.69 42.09 29.31
C PHE A 214 -21.08 41.82 27.93
N ILE A 215 -21.17 42.82 27.07
CA ILE A 215 -20.63 42.84 25.71
C ILE A 215 -19.61 43.97 25.66
N ARG A 216 -18.37 43.67 25.27
CA ARG A 216 -17.52 44.57 24.48
C ARG A 216 -16.39 43.79 23.83
#